data_AF-A0A239CKI0-F1
#
_entry.id   AF-A0A239CKI0-F1
#
_cell.length_a   1.000
_cell.length_b   1.000
_cell.length_c   1.000
_cell.angle_alpha   90.00
_cell.angle_beta   90.00
_cell.angle_gamma   90.00
#
_symmetry.space_group_name_H-M   'P 1'
#
loop_
_entity.id
_entity.type
_entity.pdbx_description
1 polymer ?
#
loop_
_entity_poly.entity_id
_entity_poly.type
_entity_poly.pdbx_seq_one_letter_code
_entity_poly.pdbx_strand_id
1 'polypeptide(L)'
;MLEILKSLLIAFFAVAVLLPVVRFALRKLSPGRNLAAMTADEIKYIQKQELKLTIIYFIFACLLSVFCAGMLALVSSMIHASKEYMYVLTPNFRALFAPGLLLGLTLAVLPLRLLQRILLTEDYDMYKNYMRQVEGHKSNRAYNLLILLMLTISGLVAWYALRWHVTVNEDTLEITNLLLEQRSYDLSEIQSIHFLGKEGEYLVSFNDQTNINTAYLKPVHLEMIALMAEHSGTRVIY
;
A
#
# COMPACT_ATOMS: atom_id res chain seq x y z
N MET A 1 11.24 12.79 -2.45
CA MET A 1 12.19 11.68 -2.74
C MET A 1 12.60 10.88 -1.50
N LEU A 2 13.07 11.52 -0.41
CA LEU A 2 13.55 10.82 0.79
C LEU A 2 12.48 9.95 1.47
N GLU A 3 11.22 10.37 1.43
CA GLU A 3 10.08 9.59 1.94
C GLU A 3 9.76 8.35 1.10
N ILE A 4 9.87 8.46 -0.22
CA ILE A 4 9.72 7.31 -1.12
C ILE A 4 10.81 6.29 -0.80
N LEU A 5 12.06 6.75 -0.61
CA LEU A 5 13.17 5.88 -0.22
C LEU A 5 12.92 5.20 1.13
N LYS A 6 12.47 5.93 2.16
CA LYS A 6 12.08 5.35 3.47
C LYS A 6 10.99 4.30 3.31
N SER A 7 9.98 4.60 2.51
CA SER A 7 8.82 3.74 2.29
C SER A 7 9.19 2.48 1.49
N LEU A 8 10.13 2.59 0.54
CA LEU A 8 10.73 1.46 -0.18
C LEU A 8 11.62 0.60 0.74
N LEU A 9 12.28 1.20 1.73
CA LEU A 9 13.08 0.47 2.71
C LEU A 9 12.19 -0.35 3.66
N ILE A 10 11.03 0.20 4.05
CA ILE A 10 9.98 -0.55 4.75
C ILE A 10 9.46 -1.70 3.89
N ALA A 11 9.22 -1.46 2.60
CA ALA A 11 8.82 -2.50 1.65
C ALA A 11 9.87 -3.63 1.55
N PHE A 12 11.15 -3.29 1.50
CA PHE A 12 12.24 -4.26 1.52
C PHE A 12 12.22 -5.12 2.78
N PHE A 13 12.06 -4.49 3.95
CA PHE A 13 11.96 -5.22 5.21
C PHE A 13 10.74 -6.15 5.24
N ALA A 14 9.58 -5.68 4.76
CA ALA A 14 8.38 -6.49 4.64
C ALA A 14 8.60 -7.72 3.75
N VAL A 15 9.21 -7.57 2.57
CA VAL A 15 9.55 -8.68 1.67
C VAL A 15 10.53 -9.65 2.32
N ALA A 16 11.60 -9.13 2.92
CA ALA A 16 12.65 -9.94 3.54
C ALA A 16 12.14 -10.80 4.71
N VAL A 17 11.13 -10.32 5.45
CA VAL A 17 10.53 -11.04 6.58
C VAL A 17 9.37 -11.93 6.17
N LEU A 18 8.45 -11.45 5.32
CA LEU A 18 7.25 -12.21 4.93
C LEU A 18 7.59 -13.44 4.09
N LEU A 19 8.55 -13.33 3.17
CA LEU A 19 8.83 -14.38 2.20
C LEU A 19 9.38 -15.67 2.86
N PRO A 20 10.32 -15.61 3.82
CA PRO A 20 10.71 -16.77 4.62
C PRO A 20 9.57 -17.37 5.45
N VAL A 21 8.71 -16.54 6.04
CA VAL A 21 7.58 -16.98 6.87
C VAL A 21 6.55 -17.75 6.03
N VAL A 22 6.20 -17.21 4.86
CA VAL A 22 5.28 -17.86 3.90
C VAL A 22 5.85 -19.21 3.45
N ARG A 23 7.14 -19.28 3.13
CA ARG A 23 7.80 -20.54 2.74
C ARG A 23 7.80 -21.56 3.86
N PHE A 24 8.11 -21.14 5.08
CA PHE A 24 8.08 -22.02 6.25
C PHE A 24 6.67 -22.59 6.48
N ALA A 25 5.63 -21.74 6.41
CA ALA A 25 4.24 -22.17 6.54
C ALA A 25 3.83 -23.16 5.45
N LEU A 26 4.19 -22.89 4.19
CA LEU A 26 3.87 -23.76 3.06
C LEU A 26 4.56 -25.13 3.17
N ARG A 27 5.82 -25.16 3.60
CA ARG A 27 6.55 -26.41 3.85
C ARG A 27 5.82 -27.32 4.86
N LYS A 28 5.18 -26.72 5.87
CA LYS A 28 4.40 -27.45 6.88
C LYS A 28 3.04 -27.93 6.33
N LEU A 29 2.40 -27.16 5.45
CA LEU A 29 1.06 -27.43 4.92
C LEU A 29 1.06 -28.41 3.74
N SER A 30 2.13 -28.46 2.94
CA SER A 30 2.26 -29.40 1.82
C SER A 30 3.62 -30.08 1.80
N PRO A 31 3.85 -31.14 2.60
CA PRO A 31 5.12 -31.86 2.56
C PRO A 31 5.32 -32.54 1.18
N GLY A 32 6.52 -32.38 0.60
CA GLY A 32 6.93 -33.12 -0.59
C GLY A 32 7.04 -34.61 -0.29
N ARG A 33 6.26 -35.44 -0.98
CA ARG A 33 6.38 -36.91 -0.91
C ARG A 33 7.07 -37.41 -2.17
N ASN A 34 8.03 -38.33 -2.00
CA ASN A 34 8.65 -39.14 -3.05
C ASN A 34 9.18 -38.36 -4.27
N LEU A 35 10.15 -37.47 -4.05
CA LEU A 35 10.91 -36.85 -5.13
C LEU A 35 12.35 -37.36 -5.10
N ALA A 36 12.94 -37.54 -6.28
CA ALA A 36 14.37 -37.84 -6.39
C ALA A 36 15.15 -36.75 -5.67
N ALA A 37 16.02 -37.15 -4.74
CA ALA A 37 16.82 -36.20 -3.97
C ALA A 37 17.80 -35.49 -4.91
N MET A 38 17.71 -34.17 -4.99
CA MET A 38 18.72 -33.36 -5.67
C MET A 38 20.05 -33.42 -4.91
N THR A 39 21.15 -33.35 -5.65
CA THR A 39 22.49 -33.28 -5.08
C THR A 39 22.72 -31.94 -4.37
N ALA A 40 23.67 -31.91 -3.42
CA ALA A 40 23.97 -30.70 -2.66
C ALA A 40 24.43 -29.53 -3.56
N ASP A 41 25.15 -29.82 -4.63
CA ASP A 41 25.63 -28.82 -5.58
C ASP A 41 24.49 -28.24 -6.42
N GLU A 42 23.53 -29.05 -6.86
CA GLU A 42 22.33 -28.59 -7.56
C GLU A 42 21.47 -27.70 -6.66
N ILE A 43 21.30 -28.06 -5.39
CA ILE A 43 20.58 -27.24 -4.41
C ILE A 43 21.26 -25.88 -4.25
N LYS A 44 22.58 -25.86 -4.06
CA LYS A 44 23.34 -24.60 -3.89
C LYS A 44 23.30 -23.74 -5.15
N TYR A 45 23.32 -24.35 -6.33
CA TYR A 45 23.17 -23.66 -7.61
C TYR A 45 21.78 -23.02 -7.75
N ILE A 46 20.71 -23.79 -7.50
CA ILE A 46 19.34 -23.29 -7.59
C ILE A 46 19.06 -22.20 -6.55
N GLN A 47 19.62 -22.29 -5.35
CA GLN A 47 19.51 -21.21 -4.35
C GLN A 47 20.08 -19.87 -4.85
N LYS A 48 21.16 -19.89 -5.64
CA LYS A 48 21.68 -18.67 -6.27
C LYS A 48 20.72 -18.12 -7.33
N GLN A 49 20.10 -18.97 -8.12
CA GLN A 49 19.10 -18.55 -9.11
C GLN A 49 17.83 -18.01 -8.43
N GLU A 50 17.44 -18.62 -7.32
CA GLU A 50 16.34 -18.18 -6.47
C GLU A 50 16.59 -16.80 -5.86
N LEU A 51 17.83 -16.50 -5.45
CA LEU A 51 18.22 -15.16 -5.03
C LEU A 51 18.04 -14.14 -6.17
N LYS A 52 18.42 -14.48 -7.41
CA LYS A 52 18.19 -13.60 -8.57
C LYS A 52 16.69 -13.34 -8.78
N LEU A 53 15.86 -14.39 -8.73
CA LEU A 53 14.41 -14.24 -8.84
C LEU A 53 13.83 -13.38 -7.71
N THR A 54 14.36 -13.49 -6.49
CA THR A 54 13.95 -12.67 -5.35
C THR A 54 14.31 -11.19 -5.55
N ILE A 55 15.50 -10.91 -6.10
CA ILE A 55 15.91 -9.55 -6.45
C ILE A 55 14.99 -8.97 -7.53
N ILE A 56 14.68 -9.75 -8.57
CA ILE A 56 13.78 -9.33 -9.65
C ILE A 56 12.37 -9.08 -9.11
N TYR A 57 11.86 -9.96 -8.24
CA TYR A 57 10.60 -9.76 -7.54
C TYR A 57 10.59 -8.46 -6.76
N PHE A 58 11.67 -8.17 -6.02
CA PHE A 58 11.80 -6.93 -5.26
C PHE A 58 11.76 -5.69 -6.16
N ILE A 59 12.41 -5.73 -7.32
CA ILE A 59 12.35 -4.64 -8.31
C ILE A 59 10.91 -4.43 -8.79
N PHE A 60 10.21 -5.51 -9.19
CA PHE A 60 8.81 -5.40 -9.60
C PHE A 60 7.91 -4.91 -8.49
N ALA A 61 8.08 -5.40 -7.26
CA ALA A 61 7.32 -4.98 -6.10
C ALA A 61 7.50 -3.48 -5.84
N CYS A 62 8.73 -2.98 -5.87
CA CYS A 62 9.00 -1.55 -5.70
C CYS A 62 8.31 -0.69 -6.76
N LEU A 63 8.51 -1.04 -8.04
CA LEU A 63 7.94 -0.30 -9.17
C LEU A 63 6.41 -0.31 -9.13
N LEU A 64 5.81 -1.49 -8.94
CA LEU A 64 4.37 -1.64 -8.89
C LEU A 64 3.77 -0.99 -7.63
N SER A 65 4.46 -0.97 -6.49
CA SER A 65 3.97 -0.31 -5.28
C SER A 65 3.83 1.19 -5.47
N VAL A 66 4.87 1.83 -6.01
CA VAL A 66 4.84 3.27 -6.32
C VAL A 66 3.79 3.57 -7.38
N PHE A 67 3.73 2.75 -8.43
CA PHE A 67 2.72 2.90 -9.48
C PHE A 67 1.29 2.76 -8.94
N CYS A 68 1.00 1.71 -8.15
CA CYS A 68 -0.30 1.49 -7.55
C CYS A 68 -0.69 2.61 -6.57
N ALA A 69 0.23 3.08 -5.72
CA ALA A 69 -0.04 4.20 -4.81
C ALA A 69 -0.38 5.49 -5.58
N GLY A 70 0.36 5.79 -6.65
CA GLY A 70 0.07 6.93 -7.54
C GLY A 70 -1.27 6.79 -8.26
N MET A 71 -1.55 5.62 -8.82
CA MET A 71 -2.82 5.33 -9.49
C MET A 71 -4.00 5.42 -8.51
N LEU A 72 -3.88 4.89 -7.30
CA LEU A 72 -4.93 5.03 -6.28
C LEU A 72 -5.17 6.50 -5.93
N ALA A 73 -4.13 7.32 -5.80
CA ALA A 73 -4.30 8.75 -5.52
C ALA A 73 -5.02 9.48 -6.65
N LEU A 74 -4.68 9.17 -7.90
CA LEU A 74 -5.38 9.69 -9.07
C LEU A 74 -6.84 9.25 -9.12
N VAL A 75 -7.11 7.96 -8.91
CA VAL A 75 -8.47 7.41 -8.91
C VAL A 75 -9.31 8.01 -7.78
N SER A 76 -8.75 8.15 -6.57
CA SER A 76 -9.46 8.79 -5.45
C SER A 76 -9.87 10.22 -5.80
N SER A 77 -8.99 10.95 -6.49
CA SER A 77 -9.26 12.30 -7.00
C SER A 77 -10.41 12.33 -8.00
N MET A 78 -10.46 11.36 -8.93
CA MET A 78 -11.50 11.28 -9.95
C MET A 78 -12.85 10.91 -9.35
N ILE A 79 -12.87 10.00 -8.38
CA ILE A 79 -14.10 9.55 -7.70
C ILE A 79 -14.76 10.72 -6.95
N HIS A 80 -13.96 11.56 -6.28
CA HIS A 80 -14.46 12.65 -5.44
C HIS A 80 -14.39 14.02 -6.15
N ALA A 81 -14.21 14.04 -7.47
CA ALA A 81 -14.29 15.26 -8.26
C ALA A 81 -15.76 15.71 -8.34
N SER A 82 -16.25 16.39 -7.29
CA SER A 82 -17.58 16.98 -7.24
C SER A 82 -17.49 18.51 -7.33
N LYS A 83 -18.55 19.12 -7.90
CA LYS A 83 -18.76 20.57 -7.93
C LYS A 83 -19.64 21.06 -6.77
N GLU A 84 -20.16 20.14 -5.96
CA GLU A 84 -21.14 20.46 -4.90
C GLU A 84 -20.48 21.01 -3.63
N TYR A 85 -19.18 20.77 -3.44
CA TYR A 85 -18.41 21.22 -2.29
C TYR A 85 -17.41 22.32 -2.71
N MET A 86 -17.14 23.27 -1.82
CA MET A 86 -16.14 24.31 -2.09
C MET A 86 -14.71 23.74 -2.15
N TYR A 87 -14.37 22.87 -1.20
CA TYR A 87 -13.10 22.14 -1.22
C TYR A 87 -13.31 20.67 -0.92
N VAL A 88 -12.55 19.82 -1.63
CA VAL A 88 -12.52 18.38 -1.40
C VAL A 88 -11.08 17.94 -1.25
N LEU A 89 -10.75 17.43 -0.06
CA LEU A 89 -9.45 16.88 0.27
C LEU A 89 -9.49 15.36 0.14
N THR A 90 -8.82 14.85 -0.88
CA THR A 90 -8.66 13.40 -1.08
C THR A 90 -7.31 12.91 -0.54
N PRO A 91 -7.18 11.64 -0.16
CA PRO A 91 -5.92 11.01 0.23
C PRO A 91 -4.82 11.26 -0.81
N ASN A 92 -3.64 11.62 -0.31
CA ASN A 92 -2.46 11.83 -1.16
C ASN A 92 -1.65 10.53 -1.32
N PHE A 93 -0.52 10.63 -2.03
CA PHE A 93 0.38 9.49 -2.22
C PHE A 93 0.85 8.85 -0.89
N ARG A 94 1.10 9.66 0.16
CA ARG A 94 1.57 9.14 1.47
C ARG A 94 0.49 8.29 2.13
N ALA A 95 -0.75 8.78 2.14
CA ALA A 95 -1.90 8.01 2.65
C ALA A 95 -2.10 6.69 1.90
N LEU A 96 -1.95 6.72 0.58
CA LEU A 96 -2.20 5.58 -0.29
C LEU A 96 -0.97 4.70 -0.53
N PHE A 97 0.16 5.00 0.12
CA PHE A 97 1.36 4.19 -0.02
C PHE A 97 1.19 2.80 0.57
N ALA A 98 0.60 2.66 1.75
CA ALA A 98 0.37 1.35 2.38
C ALA A 98 -0.56 0.43 1.54
N PRO A 99 -1.75 0.87 1.08
CA PRO A 99 -2.57 0.06 0.17
C PRO A 99 -1.88 -0.18 -1.18
N GLY A 100 -1.16 0.82 -1.71
CA GLY A 100 -0.37 0.68 -2.93
C GLY A 100 0.75 -0.35 -2.81
N LEU A 101 1.44 -0.40 -1.66
CA LEU A 101 2.48 -1.36 -1.34
C LEU A 101 1.91 -2.78 -1.30
N LEU A 102 0.78 -2.99 -0.63
CA LEU A 102 0.13 -4.29 -0.54
C LEU A 102 -0.28 -4.81 -1.93
N LEU A 103 -0.86 -3.94 -2.77
CA LEU A 103 -1.16 -4.25 -4.17
C LEU A 103 0.09 -4.54 -4.98
N GLY A 104 1.12 -3.70 -4.88
CA GLY A 104 2.36 -3.83 -5.62
C GLY A 104 3.09 -5.14 -5.32
N LEU A 105 3.18 -5.52 -4.03
CA LEU A 105 3.74 -6.80 -3.59
C LEU A 105 2.97 -7.99 -4.16
N THR A 106 1.64 -7.93 -4.14
CA THR A 106 0.79 -9.00 -4.64
C THR A 106 0.90 -9.13 -6.17
N LEU A 107 0.88 -8.00 -6.87
CA LEU A 107 0.94 -7.97 -8.33
C LEU A 107 2.32 -8.31 -8.88
N ALA A 108 3.40 -8.04 -8.15
CA ALA A 108 4.77 -8.36 -8.57
C ALA A 108 5.02 -9.85 -8.85
N VAL A 109 4.20 -10.73 -8.30
CA VAL A 109 4.25 -12.16 -8.59
C VAL A 109 3.88 -12.46 -10.05
N LEU A 110 3.00 -11.65 -10.67
CA LEU A 110 2.54 -11.86 -12.04
C LEU A 110 3.65 -11.67 -13.09
N PRO A 111 4.33 -10.50 -13.19
CA PRO A 111 5.41 -10.32 -14.15
C PRO A 111 6.58 -11.26 -13.84
N LEU A 112 6.85 -11.56 -12.56
CA LEU A 112 7.86 -12.53 -12.19
C LEU A 112 7.55 -13.91 -12.79
N ARG A 113 6.32 -14.41 -12.64
CA ARG A 113 5.90 -15.71 -13.21
C ARG A 113 5.95 -15.74 -14.74
N LEU A 114 5.59 -14.64 -15.40
CA LEU A 114 5.68 -14.53 -16.86
C LEU A 114 7.13 -14.60 -17.34
N LEU A 115 8.04 -13.95 -16.63
CA LEU A 115 9.46 -13.90 -16.99
C LEU A 115 10.26 -15.09 -16.45
N GLN A 116 9.74 -15.84 -15.47
CA GLN A 116 10.47 -16.91 -14.80
C GLN A 116 11.03 -17.97 -15.75
N ARG A 117 10.25 -18.36 -16.76
CA ARG A 117 10.69 -19.34 -17.77
C ARG A 117 11.81 -18.77 -18.66
N ILE A 118 11.77 -17.47 -18.95
CA ILE A 118 12.78 -16.79 -19.76
C ILE A 118 14.06 -16.57 -18.94
N LEU A 119 13.93 -16.22 -17.66
CA LEU A 119 15.05 -15.93 -16.77
C LEU A 119 15.83 -17.17 -16.36
N LEU A 120 15.15 -18.32 -16.27
CA LEU A 120 15.76 -19.59 -15.90
C LEU A 120 16.15 -20.46 -17.10
N THR A 121 15.67 -20.16 -18.32
CA THR A 121 15.95 -20.93 -19.55
C THR A 121 15.97 -22.45 -19.33
N GLU A 122 17.15 -23.08 -19.34
CA GLU A 122 17.36 -24.53 -19.23
C GLU A 122 17.21 -25.03 -17.79
N ASP A 123 17.40 -24.15 -16.80
CA ASP A 123 17.29 -24.45 -15.38
C ASP A 123 15.85 -24.46 -14.87
N TYR A 124 14.86 -24.13 -15.72
CA TYR A 124 13.46 -24.03 -15.30
C TYR A 124 12.89 -25.35 -14.75
N ASP A 125 13.21 -26.48 -15.39
CA ASP A 125 12.75 -27.79 -14.94
C ASP A 125 13.46 -28.23 -13.66
N MET A 126 14.75 -27.91 -13.52
CA MET A 126 15.51 -28.12 -12.28
C MET A 126 14.91 -27.30 -11.13
N TYR A 127 14.60 -26.03 -11.36
CA TYR A 127 13.94 -25.15 -10.41
C TYR A 127 12.56 -25.66 -10.00
N LYS A 128 11.76 -26.16 -10.95
CA LYS A 128 10.44 -26.74 -10.66
C LYS A 128 10.54 -27.97 -9.76
N ASN A 129 11.54 -28.82 -9.97
CA ASN A 129 11.80 -29.98 -9.12
C ASN A 129 12.26 -29.56 -7.73
N TYR A 130 13.16 -28.57 -7.63
CA TYR A 130 13.56 -27.96 -6.36
C TYR A 130 12.36 -27.41 -5.58
N MET A 131 11.50 -26.61 -6.22
CA MET A 131 10.32 -26.03 -5.55
C MET A 131 9.35 -27.12 -5.08
N ARG A 132 9.16 -28.19 -5.85
CA ARG A 132 8.35 -29.34 -5.43
C ARG A 132 8.97 -30.09 -4.24
N GLN A 133 10.30 -30.14 -4.14
CA GLN A 133 11.01 -30.79 -3.03
C GLN A 133 10.97 -29.93 -1.76
N VAL A 134 11.16 -28.62 -1.88
CA VAL A 134 11.21 -27.68 -0.75
C VAL A 134 9.82 -27.34 -0.23
N GLU A 135 8.84 -27.17 -1.12
CA GLU A 135 7.51 -26.62 -0.79
C GLU A 135 6.36 -27.62 -1.02
N GLY A 136 6.62 -28.72 -1.72
CA GLY A 136 5.68 -29.81 -1.93
C GLY A 136 4.96 -29.84 -3.27
N HIS A 137 4.30 -30.97 -3.54
CA HIS A 137 3.70 -31.28 -4.85
C HIS A 137 2.47 -30.40 -5.20
N LYS A 138 1.79 -29.85 -4.20
CA LYS A 138 0.62 -28.96 -4.36
C LYS A 138 0.95 -27.47 -4.14
N SER A 139 2.22 -27.11 -4.02
CA SER A 139 2.65 -25.73 -3.72
C SER A 139 2.07 -24.71 -4.69
N ASN A 140 2.08 -24.99 -6.00
CA ASN A 140 1.51 -24.10 -7.02
C ASN A 140 0.03 -23.76 -6.76
N ARG A 141 -0.79 -24.74 -6.36
CA ARG A 141 -2.20 -24.50 -6.06
C ARG A 141 -2.37 -23.66 -4.80
N ALA A 142 -1.57 -23.93 -3.76
CA ALA A 142 -1.55 -23.14 -2.54
C ALA A 142 -1.13 -21.69 -2.80
N TYR A 143 -0.08 -21.47 -3.60
CA TYR A 143 0.34 -20.13 -4.00
C TYR A 143 -0.72 -19.39 -4.79
N ASN A 144 -1.40 -20.05 -5.74
CA ASN A 144 -2.47 -19.41 -6.50
C ASN A 144 -3.63 -18.97 -5.60
N LEU A 145 -4.00 -19.81 -4.63
CA LEU A 145 -5.04 -19.48 -3.66
C LEU A 145 -4.60 -18.34 -2.74
N LEU A 146 -3.34 -18.35 -2.28
CA LEU A 146 -2.78 -17.29 -1.45
C LEU A 146 -2.70 -15.96 -2.21
N ILE A 147 -2.28 -15.98 -3.47
CA ILE A 147 -2.27 -14.78 -4.34
C ILE A 147 -3.69 -14.25 -4.53
N LEU A 148 -4.66 -15.13 -4.80
CA LEU A 148 -6.06 -14.73 -4.94
C LEU A 148 -6.58 -14.07 -3.67
N LEU A 149 -6.34 -14.69 -2.51
CA LEU A 149 -6.72 -14.16 -1.20
C LEU A 149 -6.07 -12.80 -0.94
N MET A 150 -4.75 -12.69 -1.16
CA MET A 150 -4.02 -11.44 -0.99
C MET A 150 -4.54 -10.35 -1.93
N LEU A 151 -4.91 -10.70 -3.18
CA LEU A 151 -5.46 -9.76 -4.14
C LEU A 151 -6.85 -9.28 -3.71
N THR A 152 -7.70 -10.17 -3.19
CA THR A 152 -9.00 -9.79 -2.60
C THR A 152 -8.83 -8.86 -1.41
N ILE A 153 -7.94 -9.19 -0.46
CA ILE A 153 -7.66 -8.35 0.71
C ILE A 153 -7.11 -6.99 0.26
N SER A 154 -6.17 -6.97 -0.67
CA SER A 154 -5.59 -5.74 -1.21
C SER A 154 -6.63 -4.86 -1.90
N GLY A 155 -7.54 -5.48 -2.67
CA GLY A 155 -8.65 -4.78 -3.31
C GLY A 155 -9.62 -4.18 -2.30
N LEU A 156 -9.96 -4.90 -1.24
CA LEU A 156 -10.79 -4.38 -0.15
C LEU A 156 -10.14 -3.20 0.56
N VAL A 157 -8.87 -3.33 0.97
CA VAL A 157 -8.15 -2.25 1.65
C VAL A 157 -8.03 -1.02 0.73
N ALA A 158 -7.72 -1.22 -0.55
CA ALA A 158 -7.68 -0.13 -1.52
C ALA A 158 -9.05 0.53 -1.70
N TRP A 159 -10.13 -0.24 -1.73
CA TRP A 159 -11.50 0.28 -1.85
C TRP A 159 -11.89 1.19 -0.69
N TYR A 160 -11.63 0.77 0.55
CA TYR A 160 -11.86 1.61 1.74
C TYR A 160 -10.98 2.85 1.72
N ALA A 161 -9.70 2.69 1.36
CA ALA A 161 -8.76 3.80 1.30
C ALA A 161 -9.14 4.86 0.24
N LEU A 162 -9.69 4.44 -0.90
CA LEU A 162 -10.12 5.35 -1.97
C LEU A 162 -11.27 6.26 -1.53
N ARG A 163 -12.15 5.78 -0.66
CA ARG A 163 -13.37 6.45 -0.17
C ARG A 163 -13.12 7.40 0.99
N TRP A 164 -11.95 7.36 1.62
CA TRP A 164 -11.57 8.41 2.56
C TRP A 164 -11.53 9.73 1.80
N HIS A 165 -12.23 10.73 2.31
CA HIS A 165 -12.16 12.11 1.85
C HIS A 165 -12.64 13.05 2.96
N VAL A 166 -12.28 14.33 2.84
CA VAL A 166 -12.80 15.41 3.68
C VAL A 166 -13.40 16.47 2.76
N THR A 167 -14.65 16.84 2.99
CA THR A 167 -15.34 17.92 2.28
C THR A 167 -15.44 19.15 3.17
N VAL A 168 -15.36 20.32 2.55
CA VAL A 168 -15.47 21.61 3.23
C VAL A 168 -16.50 22.45 2.48
N ASN A 169 -17.53 22.86 3.21
CA ASN A 169 -18.57 23.79 2.79
C ASN A 169 -18.40 25.16 3.47
N GLU A 170 -19.38 26.05 3.34
CA GLU A 170 -19.33 27.40 3.93
C GLU A 170 -19.22 27.34 5.46
N ASP A 171 -20.09 26.55 6.10
CA ASP A 171 -20.17 26.50 7.56
C ASP A 171 -19.75 25.14 8.15
N THR A 172 -19.65 24.10 7.32
CA THR A 172 -19.47 22.72 7.78
C THR A 172 -18.27 22.02 7.15
N LEU A 173 -17.69 21.10 7.93
CA LEU A 173 -16.65 20.19 7.50
C LEU A 173 -17.13 18.76 7.70
N GLU A 174 -17.18 17.97 6.62
CA GLU A 174 -17.55 16.55 6.69
C GLU A 174 -16.31 15.67 6.49
N ILE A 175 -16.08 14.78 7.46
CA ILE A 175 -14.99 13.80 7.42
C ILE A 175 -15.61 12.43 7.15
N THR A 176 -15.22 11.80 6.05
CA THR A 176 -15.48 10.38 5.82
C THR A 176 -14.23 9.59 6.16
N ASN A 177 -14.20 8.86 7.28
CA ASN A 177 -13.01 8.12 7.69
C ASN A 177 -12.79 6.82 6.88
N LEU A 178 -11.69 6.11 7.14
CA LEU A 178 -11.38 4.82 6.50
C LEU A 178 -12.41 3.71 6.79
N LEU A 179 -13.22 3.84 7.85
CA LEU A 179 -14.31 2.94 8.20
C LEU A 179 -15.64 3.35 7.55
N LEU A 180 -15.63 4.39 6.71
CA LEU A 180 -16.82 4.99 6.09
C LEU A 180 -17.80 5.62 7.09
N GLU A 181 -17.35 5.91 8.31
CA GLU A 181 -18.12 6.76 9.21
C GLU A 181 -18.03 8.21 8.71
N GLN A 182 -19.19 8.82 8.54
CA GLN A 182 -19.31 10.24 8.20
C GLN A 182 -19.56 11.02 9.48
N ARG A 183 -18.75 12.06 9.69
CA ARG A 183 -18.93 13.00 10.80
C ARG A 183 -18.91 14.40 10.23
N SER A 184 -19.95 15.18 10.55
CA SER A 184 -20.03 16.59 10.21
C SER A 184 -19.71 17.41 11.45
N TYR A 185 -18.85 18.40 11.28
CA TYR A 185 -18.48 19.36 12.31
C TYR A 185 -18.78 20.76 11.80
N ASP A 186 -19.34 21.61 12.66
CA ASP A 186 -19.41 23.04 12.35
C ASP A 186 -18.02 23.65 12.46
N LEU A 187 -17.67 24.58 11.58
CA LEU A 187 -16.36 25.25 11.61
C LEU A 187 -16.14 26.02 12.92
N SER A 188 -17.21 26.44 13.60
CA SER A 188 -17.12 27.06 14.94
C SER A 188 -16.63 26.11 16.04
N GLU A 189 -16.63 24.80 15.81
CA GLU A 189 -16.16 23.79 16.77
C GLU A 189 -14.66 23.51 16.67
N ILE A 190 -13.96 24.16 15.73
CA ILE A 190 -12.51 24.05 15.60
C ILE A 190 -11.86 24.71 16.82
N GLN A 191 -11.07 23.92 17.54
CA GLN A 191 -10.33 24.36 18.72
C GLN A 191 -8.99 24.98 18.34
N SER A 192 -8.27 24.37 17.39
CA SER A 192 -6.96 24.86 16.97
C SER A 192 -6.59 24.41 15.55
N ILE A 193 -5.80 25.25 14.87
CA ILE A 193 -5.20 24.97 13.57
C ILE A 193 -3.69 25.14 13.71
N HIS A 194 -2.95 24.04 13.66
CA HIS A 194 -1.48 24.05 13.77
C HIS A 194 -0.82 23.81 12.42
N PHE A 195 0.16 24.63 12.08
CA PHE A 195 1.03 24.42 10.91
C PHE A 195 2.05 23.31 11.20
N LEU A 196 2.21 22.36 10.28
CA LEU A 196 3.10 21.21 10.47
C LEU A 196 4.52 21.41 9.90
N GLY A 197 4.88 22.65 9.54
CA GLY A 197 6.22 22.98 9.05
C GLY A 197 6.40 22.84 7.52
N LYS A 198 5.35 22.50 6.79
CA LYS A 198 5.37 22.43 5.32
C LYS A 198 4.06 22.97 4.74
N GLU A 199 4.18 23.72 3.65
CA GLU A 199 3.04 24.33 2.97
C GLU A 199 1.95 23.30 2.62
N GLY A 200 0.70 23.60 2.98
CA GLY A 200 -0.45 22.72 2.79
C GLY A 200 -0.63 21.63 3.87
N GLU A 201 0.26 21.54 4.86
CA GLU A 201 0.21 20.56 5.95
C GLU A 201 -0.17 21.23 7.28
N TYR A 202 -1.35 20.89 7.79
CA TYR A 202 -1.95 21.42 9.01
C TYR A 202 -2.56 20.30 9.85
N LEU A 203 -2.64 20.54 11.15
CA LEU A 203 -3.40 19.73 12.11
C LEU A 203 -4.56 20.57 12.63
N VAL A 204 -5.78 20.19 12.24
CA VAL A 204 -7.02 20.82 12.71
C VAL A 204 -7.59 19.96 13.83
N SER A 205 -7.76 20.54 15.01
CA SER A 205 -8.26 19.84 16.20
C SER A 205 -9.64 20.39 16.56
N PHE A 206 -10.57 19.51 16.90
CA PHE A 206 -11.94 19.85 17.30
C PHE A 206 -12.12 19.69 18.81
N ASN A 207 -13.18 20.28 19.35
CA ASN A 207 -13.51 20.24 20.78
C ASN A 207 -13.68 18.81 21.34
N ASP A 208 -14.04 17.83 20.49
CA ASP A 208 -14.20 16.42 20.85
C ASP A 208 -12.88 15.62 20.80
N GLN A 209 -11.74 16.29 20.62
CA GLN A 209 -10.41 15.69 20.41
C GLN A 209 -10.24 14.95 19.08
N THR A 210 -11.18 15.07 18.14
CA THR A 210 -10.97 14.64 16.76
C THR A 210 -9.90 15.51 16.12
N ASN A 211 -8.98 14.88 15.39
CA ASN A 211 -7.88 15.57 14.70
C ASN A 211 -7.89 15.22 13.21
N ILE A 212 -7.86 16.26 12.37
CA ILE A 212 -7.61 16.13 10.93
C ILE A 212 -6.16 16.47 10.67
N ASN A 213 -5.39 15.46 10.25
CA ASN A 213 -4.03 15.67 9.77
C ASN A 213 -4.03 15.77 8.24
N THR A 214 -3.87 16.99 7.73
CA THR A 214 -3.91 17.25 6.29
C THR A 214 -2.63 16.81 5.57
N ALA A 215 -1.57 16.40 6.29
CA ALA A 215 -0.34 15.88 5.68
C ALA A 215 -0.55 14.58 4.89
N TYR A 216 -1.65 13.88 5.12
CA TYR A 216 -2.08 12.67 4.41
C TYR A 216 -3.16 12.93 3.35
N LEU A 217 -3.65 14.17 3.29
CA LEU A 217 -4.60 14.62 2.29
C LEU A 217 -3.85 15.41 1.22
N LYS A 218 -4.51 15.67 0.09
CA LYS A 218 -3.97 16.59 -0.91
C LYS A 218 -3.69 17.96 -0.28
N PRO A 219 -2.69 18.69 -0.81
CA PRO A 219 -2.29 19.97 -0.25
C PRO A 219 -3.49 20.89 -0.10
N VAL A 220 -3.64 21.42 1.10
CA VAL A 220 -4.70 22.36 1.42
C VAL A 220 -4.38 23.72 0.81
N HIS A 221 -5.37 24.34 0.16
CA HIS A 221 -5.25 25.72 -0.32
C HIS A 221 -5.28 26.70 0.86
N LEU A 222 -4.47 27.76 0.79
CA LEU A 222 -4.43 28.81 1.82
C LEU A 222 -5.80 29.44 2.06
N GLU A 223 -6.59 29.59 0.99
CA GLU A 223 -7.97 30.12 1.03
C GLU A 223 -8.88 29.26 1.92
N MET A 224 -8.71 27.93 1.89
CA MET A 224 -9.49 27.01 2.74
C MET A 224 -9.12 27.19 4.23
N ILE A 225 -7.83 27.34 4.56
CA ILE A 225 -7.40 27.58 5.95
C ILE A 225 -7.84 28.96 6.42
N ALA A 226 -7.80 29.97 5.56
CA ALA A 226 -8.30 31.29 5.87
C ALA A 226 -9.80 31.26 6.21
N LEU A 227 -10.60 30.56 5.40
CA LEU A 227 -12.03 30.35 5.64
C LEU A 227 -12.29 29.68 7.00
N MET A 228 -11.56 28.60 7.30
CA MET A 228 -11.67 27.87 8.57
C MET A 228 -11.28 28.74 9.77
N ALA A 229 -10.18 29.50 9.66
CA ALA A 229 -9.72 30.41 10.70
C ALA A 229 -10.71 31.55 10.96
N GLU A 230 -11.31 32.10 9.89
CA GLU A 230 -12.32 33.15 9.98
C GLU A 230 -13.59 32.67 10.69
N HIS A 231 -14.16 31.53 10.28
CA HIS A 231 -15.41 31.01 10.85
C HIS A 231 -15.24 30.45 12.27
N SER A 232 -14.08 29.89 12.58
CA SER A 232 -13.78 29.42 13.95
C SER A 232 -13.37 30.53 14.91
N GLY A 233 -12.99 31.71 14.40
CA GLY A 233 -12.35 32.76 15.18
C GLY A 233 -10.96 32.37 15.72
N THR A 234 -10.40 31.25 15.28
CA THR A 234 -9.08 30.77 15.73
C THR A 234 -7.96 31.24 14.81
N ARG A 235 -6.79 31.54 15.39
CA ARG A 235 -5.59 31.89 14.62
C ARG A 235 -4.80 30.62 14.30
N VAL A 236 -4.18 30.60 13.12
CA VAL A 236 -3.22 29.55 12.75
C VAL A 236 -1.97 29.67 13.64
N ILE A 237 -1.62 28.59 14.31
CA ILE A 237 -0.45 28.48 15.19
C ILE A 237 0.73 27.97 14.36
N TYR A 238 1.83 28.71 14.36
CA TYR A 238 3.08 28.38 13.65
C TYR A 238 4.07 27.61 14.51
#